data_AF-A0A7K4NNV6-F1
#
_entry.id   AF-A0A7K4NNV6-F1
#
_cell.length_a   1.000
_cell.length_b   1.000
_cell.length_c   1.000
_cell.angle_alpha   90.00
_cell.angle_beta   90.00
_cell.angle_gamma   90.00
#
_symmetry.space_group_name_H-M   'P 1'
#
loop_
_entity.id
_entity.type
_entity.pdbx_description
1 polymer ?
#
loop_
_entity_poly.entity_id
_entity_poly.type
_entity_poly.pdbx_seq_one_letter_code
_entity_poly.pdbx_strand_id
1 'polypeptide(L)' 'MAHLKTKTIRELNEKDLYDRLKQIRAELFKLRVESKKGTLRKESGKLKPLRKDIARMLTRVNELKKK' A
#
# COMPACT_ATOMS: atom_id res chain seq x y z
N MET A 1 -0.06 -8.50 10.04
CA MET A 1 0.69 -8.19 8.80
C MET A 1 1.58 -7.00 9.10
N ALA A 2 2.89 -7.17 8.90
CA ALA A 2 3.90 -6.18 9.25
C ALA A 2 3.64 -4.86 8.51
N HIS A 3 3.42 -3.79 9.27
CA HIS A 3 3.27 -2.45 8.72
C HIS A 3 4.54 -2.05 7.97
N LEU A 4 4.39 -1.54 6.74
CA LEU A 4 5.51 -0.92 6.03
C LEU A 4 5.95 0.32 6.81
N LYS A 5 7.11 0.19 7.46
CA LYS A 5 7.73 1.28 8.23
C LYS A 5 8.21 2.34 7.25
N THR A 6 8.19 3.60 7.69
CA THR A 6 8.66 4.74 6.89
C THR A 6 10.14 4.62 6.54
N LYS A 7 10.96 4.03 7.42
CA LYS A 7 12.39 3.78 7.16
C LYS A 7 12.60 2.90 5.92
N THR A 8 11.93 1.76 5.87
CA THR A 8 12.02 0.85 4.71
C THR A 8 11.53 1.50 3.42
N ILE A 9 10.54 2.39 3.46
CA ILE A 9 10.07 3.10 2.25
C ILE A 9 11.10 4.11 1.74
N ARG A 10 11.90 4.72 2.62
CA ARG A 10 12.92 5.70 2.24
C ARG A 10 14.17 5.06 1.64
N GLU A 11 14.48 3.84 2.03
CA GLU A 11 15.60 3.04 1.53
C GLU A 11 15.35 2.44 0.14
N LEU A 12 14.08 2.37 -0.30
CA LEU A 12 13.70 1.85 -1.62
C LEU A 12 14.02 2.83 -2.75
N ASN A 13 14.40 2.27 -3.89
CA ASN A 13 14.65 3.00 -5.12
C ASN A 13 13.32 3.41 -5.81
N GLU A 14 13.36 4.36 -6.75
CA GLU A 14 12.15 4.84 -7.44
C GLU A 14 11.39 3.73 -8.15
N LYS A 15 12.11 2.87 -8.89
CA LYS A 15 11.49 1.74 -9.61
C LYS A 15 10.80 0.79 -8.64
N ASP A 16 11.48 0.43 -7.55
CA ASP A 16 10.93 -0.46 -6.53
C ASP A 16 9.70 0.14 -5.84
N LEU A 17 9.67 1.47 -5.63
CA LEU A 17 8.50 2.16 -5.09
C LEU A 17 7.29 2.03 -6.01
N TYR A 18 7.46 2.22 -7.32
CA TYR A 18 6.37 2.07 -8.29
C TYR A 18 5.89 0.61 -8.41
N ASP A 19 6.80 -0.36 -8.39
CA ASP A 19 6.43 -1.77 -8.45
C ASP A 19 5.69 -2.23 -7.19
N ARG A 20 6.17 -1.81 -6.00
CA ARG A 20 5.48 -2.06 -4.73
C ARG A 20 4.11 -1.38 -4.69
N LEU A 21 3.99 -0.16 -5.24
CA LEU A 21 2.71 0.55 -5.34
C LEU A 21 1.71 -0.23 -6.20
N LYS A 22 2.14 -0.81 -7.34
CA LYS A 22 1.28 -1.66 -8.18
C LYS A 22 0.81 -2.90 -7.42
N GLN A 23 1.70 -3.59 -6.73
CA GLN A 23 1.37 -4.78 -5.94
C GLN A 23 0.33 -4.48 -4.85
N ILE A 24 0.55 -3.43 -4.05
CA ILE A 24 -0.34 -3.07 -2.94
C ILE A 24 -1.71 -2.59 -3.46
N ARG A 25 -1.76 -1.90 -4.61
CA ARG A 25 -3.03 -1.52 -5.26
C ARG A 25 -3.82 -2.74 -5.73
N ALA A 26 -3.14 -3.75 -6.30
CA ALA A 26 -3.78 -5.00 -6.71
C ALA A 26 -4.32 -5.79 -5.52
N GLU A 27 -3.57 -5.86 -4.42
CA GLU A 27 -4.02 -6.49 -3.17
C GLU A 27 -5.24 -5.77 -2.59
N LEU A 28 -5.22 -4.43 -2.56
CA LEU A 28 -6.35 -3.62 -2.12
C LEU A 28 -7.59 -3.86 -2.99
N PHE A 29 -7.42 -4.00 -4.31
CA PHE A 29 -8.53 -4.29 -5.22
C PHE A 29 -9.18 -5.65 -4.92
N LYS A 30 -8.37 -6.70 -4.73
CA LYS A 30 -8.88 -8.04 -4.34
C LYS A 30 -9.68 -7.96 -3.04
N LEU A 31 -9.13 -7.34 -2.00
CA LEU A 31 -9.80 -7.16 -0.71
C LEU A 31 -11.09 -6.33 -0.84
N ARG A 32 -11.14 -5.32 -1.72
CA ARG A 32 -12.38 -4.57 -1.99
C ARG A 32 -13.44 -5.43 -2.67
N VAL A 33 -13.05 -6.27 -3.64
CA VAL A 33 -13.97 -7.17 -4.34
C VAL A 33 -14.56 -8.19 -3.37
N GLU A 34 -13.71 -8.84 -2.58
CA GLU A 34 -14.15 -9.79 -1.55
C GLU A 34 -15.01 -9.09 -0.47
N SER A 35 -14.72 -7.82 -0.16
CA SER A 35 -15.49 -7.05 0.83
C SER A 35 -16.88 -6.73 0.31
N LYS A 36 -16.99 -6.39 -0.98
CA LYS A 36 -18.28 -6.21 -1.66
C LYS A 36 -19.07 -7.51 -1.76
N LYS A 37 -18.40 -8.66 -1.87
CA LYS A 37 -19.01 -9.99 -1.86
C LYS A 37 -19.51 -10.42 -0.46
N GLY A 38 -19.17 -9.67 0.60
CA GLY A 38 -19.61 -9.97 1.97
C GLY A 38 -18.87 -11.13 2.64
N THR A 39 -17.81 -11.66 2.01
CA THR A 39 -17.02 -12.78 2.56
C THR A 39 -15.90 -12.31 3.49
N LEU A 40 -15.62 -11.00 3.57
CA LEU A 40 -14.60 -10.47 4.48
C LEU A 40 -15.08 -10.46 5.93
N ARG A 41 -14.72 -11.50 6.67
CA ARG A 41 -14.85 -11.55 8.14
C ARG A 41 -13.61 -11.01 8.84
N LYS A 42 -12.53 -11.81 8.89
CA LYS A 42 -11.29 -11.49 9.65
C LYS A 42 -10.32 -10.58 8.88
N GLU A 43 -10.46 -10.51 7.56
CA GLU A 43 -9.58 -9.78 6.64
C GLU A 43 -9.91 -8.26 6.57
N SER A 44 -11.08 -7.82 7.06
CA SER A 44 -11.55 -6.43 6.87
C SER A 44 -10.65 -5.40 7.54
N GLY A 45 -10.03 -5.79 8.66
CA GLY A 45 -9.04 -4.98 9.38
C GLY A 45 -7.78 -4.66 8.56
N LYS A 46 -7.52 -5.38 7.46
CA LYS A 46 -6.35 -5.17 6.60
C LYS A 46 -6.53 -4.00 5.62
N LEU A 47 -7.76 -3.59 5.32
CA LEU A 47 -8.03 -2.50 4.37
C LEU A 47 -7.43 -1.16 4.80
N LYS A 48 -7.52 -0.83 6.09
CA LYS A 48 -7.05 0.46 6.63
C LYS A 48 -5.51 0.56 6.62
N PRO A 49 -4.75 -0.47 7.06
CA PRO A 49 -3.29 -0.52 6.89
C PRO A 49 -2.84 -0.38 5.43
N LEU A 50 -3.43 -1.16 4.49
CA LEU A 50 -3.05 -1.10 3.08
C LEU A 50 -3.23 0.31 2.48
N ARG A 51 -4.32 1.00 2.81
CA ARG A 51 -4.54 2.39 2.38
C ARG A 51 -3.46 3.33 2.89
N LYS A 52 -3.06 3.17 4.16
CA LYS A 52 -1.99 4.00 4.77
C LYS A 52 -0.63 3.73 4.12
N ASP A 53 -0.35 2.48 3.76
CA ASP A 53 0.91 2.11 3.13
C ASP A 53 1.03 2.73 1.72
N ILE A 54 -0.06 2.73 0.93
CA ILE A 54 -0.13 3.45 -0.36
C ILE A 54 0.14 4.95 -0.16
N ALA A 55 -0.50 5.57 0.83
CA ALA A 55 -0.34 7.01 1.08
C ALA A 55 1.12 7.38 1.42
N ARG A 56 1.81 6.54 2.22
CA ARG A 56 3.23 6.76 2.55
C ARG A 56 4.13 6.65 1.31
N MET A 57 3.88 5.66 0.44
CA MET A 57 4.65 5.51 -0.80
C MET A 57 4.45 6.69 -1.75
N LEU A 58 3.21 7.14 -1.94
CA LEU A 58 2.93 8.32 -2.76
C LEU A 58 3.57 9.59 -2.20
N THR A 59 3.61 9.73 -0.87
CA THR A 59 4.32 10.84 -0.22
C THR A 59 5.80 10.81 -0.57
N ARG A 60 6.44 9.64 -0.50
CA ARG A 60 7.86 9.48 -0.86
C ARG A 60 8.14 9.79 -2.33
N VAL A 61 7.28 9.34 -3.24
CA VAL A 61 7.38 9.65 -4.67
C VAL A 61 7.28 11.17 -4.91
N ASN A 62 6.39 11.86 -4.20
CA ASN A 62 6.27 13.31 -4.31
C ASN A 62 7.47 14.06 -3.73
N GLU A 63 8.07 13.57 -2.64
CA GLU A 63 9.32 14.11 -2.09
C GLU A 63 10.48 14.00 -3.09
N LEU A 64 10.57 12.88 -3.82
CA LEU A 64 11.60 12.67 -4.84
C LEU A 64 11.42 13.61 -6.04
N LYS A 65 10.18 13.81 -6.50
CA LYS A 65 9.87 14.72 -7.61
C LYS A 65 10.04 16.21 -7.31
N LYS A 66 9.98 16.61 -6.04
CA LYS A 66 10.16 18.01 -5.62
C LYS A 66 11.62 18.42 -5.45
N LYS A 67 12.54 17.45 -5.52
CA LYS A 67 13.99 17.67 -5.43
C LYS A 67 14.57 17.88 -6.81
#